data_AF-A0A949HSN7-F1
#
_entry.id   AF-A0A949HSN7-F1
#
_cell.length_a   1.000
_cell.length_b   1.000
_cell.length_c   1.000
_cell.angle_alpha   90.00
_cell.angle_beta   90.00
_cell.angle_gamma   90.00
#
_symmetry.space_group_name_H-M   'P 1'
#
loop_
_entity.id
_entity.type
_entity.pdbx_description
1 polymer ?
#
loop_
_entity_poly.entity_id
_entity_poly.type
_entity_poly.pdbx_seq_one_letter_code
_entity_poly.pdbx_strand_id
1 'polypeptide(L)'
;DALKARRPPAAERIMPTSPSMHRFSINALLFRCFHGYPLETSRNHEAWMFSDVDYTATAGISVKGESWRRPDDTFGLAGAFNGISKVHQEFFAAGGTGILAGDGNLNYGWEKILETYYDFKIWKKIHGAVDYQFITDPSFNRDRGPVSVFAMRLHWEL
;
A
#
# COMPACT_ATOMS: atom_id res chain seq x y z
N ASP A 1 -39.01 39.48 47.33
CA ASP A 1 -39.31 39.32 45.89
C ASP A 1 -38.38 40.17 45.05
N ALA A 2 -37.84 39.80 43.91
CA ALA A 2 -37.60 38.53 43.25
C ALA A 2 -36.86 38.93 41.95
N LEU A 3 -35.72 38.30 41.67
CA LEU A 3 -35.25 37.94 40.33
C LEU A 3 -35.05 39.07 39.28
N LYS A 4 -33.79 39.43 39.04
CA LYS A 4 -33.19 39.20 37.70
C LYS A 4 -31.67 39.10 37.78
N ALA A 5 -31.21 37.87 37.97
CA ALA A 5 -29.83 37.45 37.87
C ALA A 5 -29.28 37.76 36.47
N ARG A 6 -28.22 38.58 36.40
CA ARG A 6 -27.31 38.60 35.25
C ARG A 6 -26.44 37.34 35.36
N ARG A 7 -26.57 36.42 34.40
CA ARG A 7 -25.67 35.26 34.30
C ARG A 7 -24.25 35.77 33.96
N PRO A 8 -23.19 35.35 34.67
CA PRO A 8 -21.86 35.45 34.11
C PRO A 8 -21.73 34.49 32.92
N PRO A 9 -20.86 34.79 31.92
CA PRO A 9 -20.61 33.87 30.81
C PRO A 9 -20.10 32.53 31.35
N ALA A 10 -20.59 31.45 30.74
CA ALA A 10 -20.21 30.10 31.09
C ALA A 10 -18.68 29.98 31.08
N ALA A 11 -18.13 29.56 32.21
CA ALA A 11 -16.74 29.14 32.30
C ALA A 11 -16.47 28.12 31.20
N GLU A 12 -15.46 28.44 30.40
CA GLU A 12 -14.81 27.60 29.42
C GLU A 12 -14.43 26.28 30.08
N ARG A 13 -15.29 25.27 29.92
CA ARG A 13 -15.01 23.91 30.37
C ARG A 13 -14.14 23.29 29.29
N ILE A 14 -12.84 23.63 29.31
CA ILE A 14 -11.81 22.87 28.61
C ILE A 14 -11.97 21.44 29.12
N MET A 15 -12.53 20.57 28.28
CA MET A 15 -12.48 19.14 28.52
C MET A 15 -11.01 18.76 28.62
N PRO A 16 -10.57 18.02 29.65
CA PRO A 16 -9.20 17.52 29.66
C PRO A 16 -9.04 16.63 28.42
N THR A 17 -8.15 17.04 27.51
CA THR A 17 -7.71 16.19 26.41
C THR A 17 -7.03 14.97 27.02
N SER A 18 -7.71 13.83 26.94
CA SER A 18 -7.17 12.53 27.36
C SER A 18 -5.83 12.27 26.65
N PRO A 19 -4.72 12.04 27.37
CA PRO A 19 -3.42 11.83 26.77
C PRO A 19 -3.26 10.33 26.46
N SER A 20 -3.75 9.89 25.29
CA SER A 20 -3.30 8.68 24.57
C SER A 20 -4.29 8.32 23.46
N MET A 21 -4.48 9.23 22.50
CA MET A 21 -5.21 8.86 21.29
C MET A 21 -4.21 8.20 20.33
N HIS A 22 -3.99 6.89 20.48
CA HIS A 22 -3.19 6.13 19.52
C HIS A 22 -3.76 6.31 18.12
N ARG A 23 -3.04 7.04 17.26
CA ARG A 23 -3.50 7.38 15.93
C ARG A 23 -3.18 6.21 14.98
N PHE A 24 -4.19 5.37 14.78
CA PHE A 24 -4.17 4.28 13.79
C PHE A 24 -4.82 4.75 12.50
N SER A 25 -4.23 4.41 11.35
CA SER A 25 -4.86 4.57 10.04
C SER A 25 -4.97 3.21 9.39
N ILE A 26 -6.16 2.90 8.86
CA ILE A 26 -6.43 1.72 8.05
C ILE A 26 -6.76 2.22 6.64
N ASN A 27 -6.06 1.71 5.64
CA ASN A 27 -6.36 1.98 4.23
C ASN A 27 -6.63 0.65 3.53
N ALA A 28 -7.69 0.60 2.73
CA ALA A 28 -7.99 -0.54 1.87
C ALA A 28 -8.38 -0.01 0.49
N LEU A 29 -7.83 -0.64 -0.55
CA LEU A 29 -8.01 -0.20 -1.91
C LEU A 29 -8.12 -1.41 -2.84
N LEU A 30 -9.28 -1.55 -3.47
CA LEU A 30 -9.56 -2.60 -4.45
C LEU A 30 -9.69 -1.94 -5.82
N PHE A 31 -8.84 -2.35 -6.75
CA PHE A 31 -8.88 -1.91 -8.13
C PHE A 31 -9.11 -3.10 -9.05
N ARG A 32 -9.97 -2.89 -10.05
CA ARG A 32 -10.08 -3.76 -11.21
C ARG A 32 -9.68 -2.95 -12.42
N CYS A 33 -8.58 -3.32 -13.05
CA CYS A 33 -8.18 -2.75 -14.32
C CYS A 33 -8.84 -3.57 -15.43
N PHE A 34 -9.70 -2.96 -16.24
CA PHE A 34 -10.24 -3.61 -17.43
C PHE A 34 -9.35 -3.30 -18.63
N HIS A 35 -8.45 -4.21 -18.98
CA HIS A 35 -7.83 -4.22 -20.31
C HIS A 35 -8.73 -5.02 -21.26
N GLY A 36 -9.58 -4.30 -22.00
CA GLY A 36 -10.23 -4.87 -23.17
C GLY A 36 -9.19 -5.08 -24.26
N TYR A 37 -9.02 -6.30 -24.73
CA TYR A 37 -8.25 -6.60 -25.94
C TYR A 37 -9.14 -6.34 -27.17
N PRO A 38 -8.90 -5.30 -27.98
CA PRO A 38 -9.44 -5.29 -29.32
C PRO A 38 -8.53 -6.14 -30.20
N LEU A 39 -9.10 -7.17 -30.83
CA LEU A 39 -8.51 -7.82 -32.00
C LEU A 39 -8.52 -6.84 -33.18
N GLU A 40 -7.71 -5.78 -33.14
CA GLU A 40 -7.50 -4.96 -34.33
C GLU A 40 -6.17 -4.21 -34.27
N THR A 41 -5.41 -4.34 -35.35
CA THR A 41 -4.13 -3.71 -35.60
C THR A 41 -4.22 -2.18 -35.54
N SER A 42 -3.97 -1.58 -34.38
CA SER A 42 -3.55 -0.18 -34.27
C SER A 42 -2.48 -0.01 -33.19
N ARG A 43 -1.24 -0.09 -33.65
CA ARG A 43 -0.04 0.40 -32.98
C ARG A 43 -0.30 1.86 -32.59
N ASN A 44 -0.50 2.14 -31.30
CA ASN A 44 -0.33 3.44 -30.58
C ASN A 44 -1.30 3.55 -29.38
N HIS A 45 -1.20 2.67 -28.39
CA HIS A 45 -1.80 2.92 -27.07
C HIS A 45 -0.74 2.60 -26.00
N GLU A 46 -0.67 3.47 -25.00
CA GLU A 46 0.49 3.75 -24.17
C GLU A 46 0.98 2.54 -23.35
N ALA A 47 2.01 1.87 -23.91
CA ALA A 47 3.04 0.99 -23.36
C ALA A 47 3.45 1.06 -21.87
N TRP A 48 3.02 2.12 -21.17
CA TRP A 48 3.79 2.72 -20.08
C TRP A 48 3.11 2.66 -18.70
N MET A 49 1.88 2.14 -18.60
CA MET A 49 1.23 1.79 -17.32
C MET A 49 1.28 0.27 -17.02
N PHE A 50 2.20 -0.45 -17.66
CA PHE A 50 2.16 -1.89 -17.80
C PHE A 50 2.68 -2.64 -16.58
N SER A 51 1.77 -2.90 -15.66
CA SER A 51 1.83 -4.15 -14.91
C SER A 51 0.87 -5.12 -15.60
N ASP A 52 1.27 -6.39 -15.75
CA ASP A 52 0.44 -7.44 -16.36
C ASP A 52 -0.81 -7.79 -15.50
N VAL A 53 -1.09 -7.05 -14.41
CA VAL A 53 -2.16 -7.28 -13.42
C VAL A 53 -3.52 -6.74 -13.88
N ASP A 54 -4.58 -7.55 -13.74
CA ASP A 54 -5.98 -7.14 -14.00
C ASP A 54 -6.77 -6.83 -12.72
N TYR A 55 -6.41 -7.50 -11.62
CA TYR A 55 -7.09 -7.39 -10.33
C TYR A 55 -6.07 -7.09 -9.24
N THR A 56 -6.33 -6.06 -8.44
CA THR A 56 -5.49 -5.72 -7.29
C THR A 56 -6.36 -5.45 -6.08
N ALA A 57 -6.10 -6.14 -4.98
CA ALA A 57 -6.66 -5.83 -3.68
C ALA A 57 -5.52 -5.48 -2.72
N THR A 58 -5.65 -4.38 -1.99
CA THR A 58 -4.66 -3.96 -1.00
C THR A 58 -5.32 -3.57 0.31
N ALA A 59 -4.61 -3.80 1.41
CA ALA A 59 -5.00 -3.33 2.73
C ALA A 59 -3.76 -3.06 3.57
N GLY A 60 -3.83 -2.08 4.46
CA GLY A 60 -2.70 -1.76 5.33
C GLY A 60 -3.08 -0.95 6.55
N ILE A 61 -2.21 -1.00 7.53
CA ILE A 61 -2.28 -0.27 8.78
C ILE A 61 -0.99 0.53 8.99
N SER A 62 -1.12 1.71 9.59
CA SER A 62 0.02 2.47 10.09
C SER A 62 -0.22 2.98 11.50
N VAL A 63 0.86 3.00 12.29
CA VAL A 63 0.86 3.32 13.71
C VAL A 63 1.93 4.36 14.00
N LYS A 64 1.55 5.45 14.68
CA LYS A 64 2.51 6.45 15.19
C LYS A 64 3.28 5.93 16.39
N GLY A 65 4.55 6.29 16.48
CA GLY A 65 5.48 5.80 17.51
C GLY A 65 5.35 6.38 18.90
N GLU A 66 4.20 6.94 19.23
CA GLU A 66 3.92 7.51 20.55
C GLU A 66 4.07 6.47 21.67
N SER A 67 3.66 5.21 21.42
CA SER A 67 3.75 4.12 22.39
C SER A 67 5.19 3.71 22.73
N TRP A 68 6.16 3.98 21.85
CA TRP A 68 7.60 3.72 22.08
C TRP A 68 8.44 5.00 22.16
N ARG A 69 7.83 6.12 22.57
CA ARG A 69 8.50 7.42 22.81
C ARG A 69 9.18 8.03 21.57
N ARG A 70 8.66 7.75 20.38
CA ARG A 70 9.11 8.31 19.11
C ARG A 70 7.89 8.84 18.33
N PRO A 71 7.29 9.97 18.75
CA PRO A 71 6.05 10.48 18.15
C PRO A 71 6.20 10.89 16.67
N ASP A 72 7.43 11.19 16.25
CA ASP A 72 7.76 11.53 14.86
C ASP A 72 7.96 10.29 13.96
N ASP A 73 7.97 9.08 14.53
CA ASP A 73 8.19 7.84 13.79
C ASP A 73 6.85 7.17 13.44
N THR A 74 6.88 6.35 12.39
CA THR A 74 5.70 5.60 11.92
C THR A 74 6.10 4.19 11.54
N PHE A 75 5.38 3.20 12.08
CA PHE A 75 5.44 1.82 11.62
C PHE A 75 4.26 1.53 10.69
N GLY A 76 4.50 0.78 9.62
CA GLY A 76 3.47 0.35 8.69
C GLY A 76 3.53 -1.15 8.39
N LEU A 77 2.37 -1.72 8.11
CA LEU A 77 2.18 -3.08 7.64
C LEU A 77 1.09 -3.08 6.57
N ALA A 78 1.37 -3.60 5.39
CA ALA A 78 0.45 -3.66 4.28
C ALA A 78 0.52 -5.00 3.54
N GLY A 79 -0.57 -5.36 2.89
CA GLY A 79 -0.64 -6.52 2.01
C GLY A 79 -1.29 -6.16 0.68
N ALA A 80 -0.83 -6.79 -0.39
CA ALA A 80 -1.41 -6.70 -1.72
C ALA A 80 -1.62 -8.10 -2.33
N PHE A 81 -2.70 -8.24 -3.09
CA PHE A 81 -3.04 -9.41 -3.88
C PHE A 81 -3.25 -8.98 -5.31
N ASN A 82 -2.42 -9.48 -6.21
CA ASN A 82 -2.46 -9.20 -7.63
C ASN A 82 -2.83 -10.46 -8.41
N GLY A 83 -3.69 -10.31 -9.42
CA GLY A 83 -4.14 -11.42 -10.24
C GLY A 83 -4.43 -11.00 -11.67
N ILE A 84 -4.49 -12.00 -12.55
CA ILE A 84 -4.76 -11.81 -13.98
C ILE A 84 -6.03 -12.54 -14.40
N SER A 85 -6.70 -11.98 -15.40
CA SER A 85 -7.90 -12.53 -16.01
C SER A 85 -7.62 -13.87 -16.68
N LYS A 86 -8.69 -14.64 -16.88
CA LYS A 86 -8.59 -15.95 -17.53
C LYS A 86 -8.00 -15.86 -18.94
N VAL A 87 -8.30 -14.79 -19.69
CA VAL A 87 -7.75 -14.55 -21.02
C VAL A 87 -6.23 -14.34 -20.96
N HIS A 88 -5.73 -13.57 -19.99
CA HIS A 88 -4.29 -13.43 -19.76
C HIS A 88 -3.63 -14.74 -19.36
N GLN A 89 -4.27 -15.54 -18.51
CA GLN A 89 -3.76 -16.85 -18.12
C GLN A 89 -3.60 -17.77 -19.33
N GLU A 90 -4.61 -17.81 -20.21
CA GLU A 90 -4.58 -18.59 -21.45
C GLU A 90 -3.48 -18.08 -22.41
N PHE A 91 -3.30 -16.77 -22.52
CA PHE A 91 -2.22 -16.17 -23.32
C PHE A 91 -0.83 -16.59 -22.82
N PHE A 92 -0.55 -16.51 -21.51
CA PHE A 92 0.73 -16.92 -20.95
C PHE A 92 0.93 -18.44 -20.99
N ALA A 93 -0.14 -19.24 -20.80
CA ALA A 93 -0.08 -20.69 -20.94
C ALA A 93 0.19 -21.14 -22.38
N ALA A 94 -0.20 -20.34 -23.38
CA ALA A 94 0.07 -20.59 -24.79
C ALA A 94 1.49 -20.16 -25.23
N GLY A 95 2.37 -19.77 -24.31
CA GLY A 95 3.73 -19.31 -24.63
C GLY A 95 3.85 -17.80 -24.84
N GLY A 96 2.78 -17.04 -24.61
CA GLY A 96 2.83 -15.58 -24.64
C GLY A 96 3.73 -15.01 -23.55
N THR A 97 4.34 -13.85 -23.80
CA THR A 97 5.16 -13.13 -22.84
C THR A 97 4.63 -11.70 -22.66
N GLY A 98 4.41 -11.31 -21.42
CA GLY A 98 4.05 -9.96 -21.00
C GLY A 98 5.29 -9.13 -20.72
N ILE A 99 5.10 -7.95 -20.14
CA ILE A 99 6.22 -7.05 -19.82
C ILE A 99 7.00 -7.55 -18.61
N LEU A 100 6.32 -8.20 -17.66
CA LEU A 100 6.91 -8.74 -16.42
C LEU A 100 6.82 -10.27 -16.35
N ALA A 101 5.78 -10.86 -16.97
CA ALA A 101 5.59 -12.32 -17.03
C ALA A 101 6.13 -12.91 -18.34
N GLY A 102 7.26 -13.63 -18.32
CA GLY A 102 7.98 -14.04 -19.53
C GLY A 102 8.26 -15.54 -19.70
N ASP A 103 7.66 -16.41 -18.89
CA ASP A 103 8.16 -17.80 -18.75
C ASP A 103 7.62 -18.76 -19.82
N GLY A 104 6.60 -18.36 -20.59
CA GLY A 104 5.98 -19.19 -21.64
C GLY A 104 5.25 -20.45 -21.16
N ASN A 105 5.24 -20.72 -19.84
CA ASN A 105 4.49 -21.77 -19.19
C ASN A 105 4.06 -21.30 -17.79
N LEU A 106 2.76 -21.05 -17.60
CA LEU A 106 2.22 -20.42 -16.39
C LEU A 106 1.57 -21.46 -15.47
N ASN A 107 2.18 -21.76 -14.32
CA ASN A 107 1.51 -22.40 -13.19
C ASN A 107 0.85 -21.33 -12.32
N TYR A 108 -0.37 -20.94 -12.71
CA TYR A 108 -1.02 -19.74 -12.17
C TYR A 108 -1.22 -19.76 -10.65
N GLY A 109 -0.81 -18.67 -10.00
CA GLY A 109 -1.11 -18.31 -8.62
C GLY A 109 -1.36 -16.80 -8.51
N TRP A 110 -2.11 -16.38 -7.49
CA TRP A 110 -2.21 -14.95 -7.16
C TRP A 110 -0.87 -14.49 -6.60
N GLU A 111 -0.34 -13.40 -7.12
CA GLU A 111 0.84 -12.77 -6.51
C GLU A 111 0.40 -12.11 -5.20
N LYS A 112 1.06 -12.48 -4.10
CA LYS A 112 0.79 -11.90 -2.78
C LYS A 112 2.02 -11.17 -2.30
N ILE A 113 1.84 -9.93 -1.85
CA ILE A 113 2.90 -9.09 -1.31
C ILE A 113 2.54 -8.76 0.13
N LEU A 114 3.48 -8.95 1.05
CA LEU A 114 3.42 -8.44 2.41
C LEU A 114 4.55 -7.42 2.58
N GLU A 115 4.20 -6.19 2.92
CA GLU A 115 5.14 -5.09 3.14
C GLU A 115 5.10 -4.66 4.60
N THR A 116 6.27 -4.41 5.17
CA THR A 116 6.38 -3.66 6.42
C THR A 116 7.48 -2.64 6.32
N TYR A 117 7.24 -1.46 6.90
CA TYR A 117 8.21 -0.38 6.90
C TYR A 117 8.26 0.33 8.25
N TYR A 118 9.39 1.00 8.48
CA TYR A 118 9.58 1.90 9.61
C TYR A 118 10.19 3.20 9.11
N ASP A 119 9.41 4.28 9.20
CA ASP A 119 9.89 5.65 8.98
C ASP A 119 10.30 6.26 10.33
N PHE A 120 11.50 6.82 10.37
CA PHE A 120 12.07 7.37 11.57
C PHE A 120 12.81 8.68 11.33
N LYS A 121 12.59 9.62 12.24
CA LYS A 121 13.28 10.91 12.24
C LYS A 121 14.71 10.75 12.73
N ILE A 122 15.67 11.04 11.87
CA ILE A 122 17.10 11.02 12.18
C ILE A 122 17.53 12.36 12.78
N TRP A 123 17.16 13.47 12.12
CA TRP A 123 17.42 14.84 12.56
C TRP A 123 16.25 15.76 12.19
N LYS A 124 16.25 17.00 12.66
CA LYS A 124 15.18 18.00 12.45
C LYS A 124 14.58 18.04 11.03
N LYS A 125 15.41 17.89 9.98
CA LYS A 125 15.01 17.90 8.57
C LYS A 125 15.38 16.61 7.82
N ILE A 126 15.75 15.54 8.54
CA ILE A 126 16.24 14.30 7.93
C ILE A 126 15.40 13.13 8.46
N HIS A 127 14.76 12.42 7.54
CA HIS A 127 13.99 11.22 7.79
C HIS A 127 14.60 10.05 7.04
N GLY A 128 14.67 8.90 7.70
CA GLY A 128 15.03 7.63 7.08
C GLY A 128 13.83 6.69 7.12
N ALA A 129 13.72 5.83 6.12
CA ALA A 129 12.79 4.72 6.16
C ALA A 129 13.50 3.43 5.75
N VAL A 130 13.15 2.34 6.41
CA VAL A 130 13.52 0.98 6.00
C VAL A 130 12.26 0.22 5.65
N ASP A 131 12.35 -0.64 4.65
CA ASP A 131 11.23 -1.36 4.06
C ASP A 131 11.63 -2.81 3.80
N TYR A 132 10.70 -3.72 4.07
CA TYR A 132 10.81 -5.13 3.76
C TYR A 132 9.54 -5.61 3.06
N GLN A 133 9.71 -6.22 1.90
CA GLN A 133 8.64 -6.83 1.13
C GLN A 133 8.89 -8.32 0.93
N PHE A 134 7.88 -9.12 1.23
CA PHE A 134 7.84 -10.54 0.95
C PHE A 134 6.79 -10.82 -0.12
N ILE A 135 7.25 -11.32 -1.26
CA ILE A 135 6.44 -11.56 -2.45
C ILE A 135 6.36 -13.07 -2.67
N THR A 136 5.15 -13.61 -2.84
CA THR A 136 4.94 -15.03 -3.21
C THR A 136 4.28 -15.10 -4.57
N ASP A 137 4.67 -16.11 -5.35
CA ASP A 137 4.20 -16.35 -6.72
C ASP A 137 4.43 -15.12 -7.64
N PRO A 138 5.66 -14.57 -7.71
CA PRO A 138 5.93 -13.33 -8.44
C PRO A 138 5.56 -13.45 -9.92
N SER A 139 4.95 -12.40 -10.50
CA SER A 139 4.30 -12.42 -11.82
C SER A 139 3.41 -13.65 -12.04
N PHE A 140 2.63 -13.97 -11.01
CA PHE A 140 1.55 -14.96 -11.03
C PHE A 140 1.97 -16.41 -11.23
N ASN A 141 3.26 -16.75 -11.09
CA ASN A 141 3.77 -18.10 -11.31
C ASN A 141 4.25 -18.74 -10.00
N ARG A 142 3.62 -19.85 -9.61
CA ARG A 142 3.95 -20.60 -8.37
C ARG A 142 5.34 -21.24 -8.40
N ASP A 143 5.88 -21.49 -9.58
CA ASP A 143 7.14 -22.21 -9.74
C ASP A 143 8.36 -21.33 -9.41
N ARG A 144 8.18 -20.01 -9.27
CA ARG A 144 9.27 -19.05 -9.00
C ARG A 144 9.67 -18.95 -7.54
N GLY A 145 8.87 -19.51 -6.63
CA GLY A 145 9.10 -19.41 -5.20
C GLY A 145 8.99 -17.99 -4.64
N PRO A 146 9.14 -17.82 -3.33
CA PRO A 146 9.04 -16.51 -2.69
C PRO A 146 10.29 -15.65 -2.88
N VAL A 147 10.11 -14.33 -2.91
CA VAL A 147 11.16 -13.32 -3.01
C VAL A 147 11.09 -12.36 -1.82
N SER A 148 12.25 -12.07 -1.25
CA SER A 148 12.42 -11.08 -0.17
C SER A 148 13.16 -9.87 -0.72
N VAL A 149 12.59 -8.68 -0.57
CA VAL A 149 13.16 -7.41 -1.01
C VAL A 149 13.38 -6.52 0.21
N PHE A 150 14.57 -5.93 0.31
CA PHE A 150 14.92 -4.95 1.33
C PHE A 150 15.23 -3.62 0.66
N ALA A 151 14.69 -2.55 1.21
CA ALA A 151 14.95 -1.20 0.73
C ALA A 151 15.18 -0.22 1.88
N MET A 152 15.86 0.87 1.55
CA MET A 152 16.02 2.03 2.43
C MET A 152 15.75 3.31 1.64
N ARG A 153 15.13 4.28 2.29
CA ARG A 153 14.86 5.62 1.74
C ARG A 153 15.39 6.66 2.69
N LEU A 154 15.99 7.71 2.15
CA LEU A 154 16.45 8.87 2.91
C LEU A 154 15.79 10.10 2.31
N HIS A 155 15.13 10.89 3.15
CA HIS A 155 14.51 12.15 2.79
C HIS A 155 15.16 13.28 3.59
N TRP A 156 15.56 14.35 2.91
CA TRP A 156 16.05 15.57 3.56
C TRP A 156 15.45 16.82 2.91
N GLU A 157 15.06 17.78 3.74
CA GLU A 157 14.62 19.11 3.30
C GLU A 157 15.76 20.13 3.52
N LEU A 158 15.99 21.02 2.55
CA LEU A 158 17.02 22.07 2.64
C LEU A 158 16.53 23.29 3.43
#